data_AF-A0A7C4WET9-F1
#
_entry.id   AF-A0A7C4WET9-F1
#
_cell.length_a   1.000
_cell.length_b   1.000
_cell.length_c   1.000
_cell.angle_alpha   90.00
_cell.angle_beta   90.00
_cell.angle_gamma   90.00
#
_symmetry.space_group_name_H-M   'P 1'
#
loop_
_entity.id
_entity.type
_entity.pdbx_description
1 polymer ?
#
loop_
_entity_poly.entity_id
_entity_poly.type
_entity_poly.pdbx_seq_one_letter_code
_entity_poly.pdbx_strand_id
1 'polypeptide(L)'
;MIKTLLHLLAEKGYYLKNFCGRGICKKCEVILDNKKVLACQTEIPKEINNQKLFKRINIPSSFFRFCDKKFDETDCLAIDLGTTNIRVGYQKDKRFIKKTFTNP
;
A
#
# COMPACT_ATOMS: atom_id res chain seq x y z
N MET A 1 0.07 -16.40 -3.29
CA MET A 1 -0.57 -15.11 -2.94
C MET A 1 -0.67 -14.27 -4.21
N ILE A 2 -1.87 -13.80 -4.56
CA ILE A 2 -2.08 -12.95 -5.74
C ILE A 2 -1.51 -11.56 -5.43
N LYS A 3 -0.52 -11.10 -6.21
CA LYS A 3 0.00 -9.74 -6.08
C LYS A 3 -0.94 -8.76 -6.77
N THR A 4 -1.42 -7.78 -6.03
CA THR A 4 -2.27 -6.69 -6.55
C THR A 4 -1.48 -5.40 -6.70
N LEU A 5 -2.01 -4.42 -7.45
CA LEU A 5 -1.40 -3.10 -7.60
C LEU A 5 -1.10 -2.44 -6.26
N LEU A 6 -1.90 -2.70 -5.22
CA LEU A 6 -1.63 -2.19 -3.88
C LEU A 6 -0.29 -2.67 -3.32
N HIS A 7 0.10 -3.91 -3.61
CA HIS A 7 1.40 -4.45 -3.22
C HIS A 7 2.54 -3.73 -3.95
N LEU A 8 2.38 -3.45 -5.25
CA LEU A 8 3.36 -2.67 -6.02
C LEU A 8 3.49 -1.24 -5.51
N LEU A 9 2.38 -0.59 -5.18
CA LEU A 9 2.38 0.74 -4.57
C LEU A 9 3.13 0.73 -3.22
N ALA A 10 2.89 -0.30 -2.40
CA ALA A 10 3.60 -0.50 -1.14
C ALA A 10 5.11 -0.73 -1.33
N GLU A 11 5.53 -1.53 -2.33
CA GLU A 11 6.95 -1.70 -2.70
C GLU A 11 7.61 -0.36 -3.11
N LYS A 12 6.82 0.59 -3.62
CA LYS A 12 7.26 1.95 -3.98
C LYS A 12 7.10 2.99 -2.86
N GLY A 13 6.70 2.56 -1.66
CA GLY A 13 6.61 3.42 -0.48
C GLY A 13 5.26 4.09 -0.26
N TYR A 14 4.23 3.73 -1.03
CA TYR A 14 2.89 4.26 -0.89
C TYR A 14 2.05 3.29 -0.05
N TYR A 15 1.99 3.54 1.26
CA TYR A 15 1.30 2.67 2.20
C TYR A 15 -0.06 3.23 2.57
N LEU A 16 -1.11 2.55 2.16
CA LEU A 16 -2.48 2.96 2.45
C LEU A 16 -2.86 2.56 3.87
N LYS A 17 -3.43 3.48 4.67
CA LYS A 17 -3.98 3.21 6.02
C LYS A 17 -5.49 2.93 5.97
N ASN A 18 -5.98 2.10 6.88
CA ASN A 18 -7.40 1.84 7.11
C ASN A 18 -8.20 1.56 5.83
N PHE A 19 -7.66 0.76 4.91
CA PHE A 19 -8.39 0.32 3.72
C PHE A 19 -9.22 -0.92 4.02
N CYS A 20 -10.07 -1.33 3.08
CA CYS A 20 -11.06 -2.39 3.30
C CYS A 20 -10.88 -3.62 2.40
N GLY A 21 -9.77 -3.64 1.63
CA GLY A 21 -9.31 -4.61 0.59
C GLY A 21 -10.31 -5.13 -0.44
N ARG A 22 -11.60 -5.19 -0.15
CA ARG A 22 -12.79 -5.49 -0.98
C ARG A 22 -13.23 -4.34 -1.88
N GLY A 23 -12.56 -3.19 -1.85
CA GLY A 23 -12.87 -2.05 -2.73
C GLY A 23 -14.03 -1.13 -2.30
N ILE A 24 -14.81 -1.49 -1.28
CA ILE A 24 -15.98 -0.73 -0.79
C ILE A 24 -15.60 0.70 -0.36
N CYS A 25 -14.46 0.87 0.32
CA CYS A 25 -14.03 2.17 0.84
C CYS A 25 -13.47 3.13 -0.21
N LYS A 26 -13.15 2.65 -1.42
CA LYS A 26 -12.54 3.41 -2.54
C LYS A 26 -11.24 4.18 -2.22
N LYS A 27 -10.62 3.96 -1.05
CA LYS A 27 -9.39 4.67 -0.61
C LYS A 27 -8.18 4.36 -1.47
N CYS A 28 -8.17 3.19 -2.12
CA CYS A 28 -7.09 2.69 -2.96
C CYS A 28 -7.28 3.02 -4.46
N GLU A 29 -8.13 3.99 -4.81
CA GLU A 29 -8.37 4.40 -6.19
C GLU A 29 -7.11 5.02 -6.80
N VAL A 30 -6.68 4.46 -7.92
CA VAL A 30 -5.58 4.97 -8.76
C VAL A 30 -6.02 4.99 -10.21
N ILE A 31 -5.26 5.69 -11.06
CA ILE A 31 -5.51 5.73 -12.49
C ILE A 31 -4.46 4.86 -13.18
N LEU A 32 -4.88 3.81 -13.87
CA LEU A 32 -4.01 2.96 -14.70
C LEU A 32 -4.48 3.10 -16.15
N ASP A 33 -3.60 3.50 -17.06
CA ASP A 33 -3.90 3.68 -18.49
C ASP A 33 -5.17 4.52 -18.74
N ASN A 34 -5.27 5.67 -18.05
CA ASN A 34 -6.41 6.59 -18.07
C ASN A 34 -7.74 6.02 -17.55
N LYS A 35 -7.73 4.84 -16.90
CA LYS A 35 -8.91 4.25 -16.26
C LYS A 35 -8.76 4.25 -14.74
N LYS A 36 -9.83 4.61 -14.04
CA LYS A 36 -9.90 4.48 -12.58
C LYS A 36 -10.01 3.01 -12.20
N VAL A 37 -9.11 2.57 -11.33
CA VAL A 37 -9.06 1.20 -10.82
C VAL A 37 -8.82 1.19 -9.31
N LEU A 38 -9.26 0.12 -8.65
CA LEU A 38 -9.06 -0.07 -7.22
C LEU A 38 -7.82 -0.93 -6.99
N ALA A 39 -6.74 -0.34 -6.47
CA ALA A 39 -5.45 -1.01 -6.39
C ALA A 39 -5.48 -2.32 -5.55
N CYS A 40 -6.40 -2.43 -4.59
CA CYS A 40 -6.57 -3.63 -3.77
C CYS A 40 -7.24 -4.80 -4.50
N GLN A 41 -7.93 -4.55 -5.62
CA GLN A 41 -8.66 -5.55 -6.41
C GLN A 41 -8.02 -5.78 -7.79
N THR A 42 -7.11 -4.92 -8.24
CA THR A 42 -6.44 -5.07 -9.53
C THR A 42 -5.20 -5.94 -9.40
N GLU A 43 -5.21 -7.10 -10.05
CA GLU A 43 -4.07 -8.03 -10.09
C GLU A 43 -2.93 -7.51 -10.95
N ILE A 44 -1.70 -7.88 -10.58
CA ILE A 44 -0.50 -7.63 -11.38
C ILE A 44 -0.29 -8.84 -12.30
N PRO A 45 -0.26 -8.65 -13.63
CA PRO A 45 0.10 -9.72 -14.56
C PRO A 45 1.51 -10.21 -14.27
N LYS A 46 1.68 -11.53 -14.12
CA LYS A 46 2.96 -12.17 -13.71
C LYS A 46 4.12 -11.89 -14.67
N GLU A 47 3.83 -11.56 -15.92
CA GLU A 47 4.80 -11.38 -17.00
C GLU A 47 5.30 -9.93 -17.15
N ILE A 48 4.69 -8.97 -16.46
CA ILE A 48 5.00 -7.56 -16.64
C ILE A 48 6.09 -7.11 -15.66
N ASN A 49 7.09 -6.39 -16.19
CA ASN A 49 8.07 -5.70 -15.35
C ASN A 49 7.38 -4.63 -14.47
N ASN A 50 7.42 -4.84 -13.15
CA ASN A 50 6.84 -3.96 -12.12
C ASN A 50 7.22 -2.48 -12.27
N GLN A 51 8.44 -2.16 -12.71
CA GLN A 51 8.86 -0.76 -12.92
C GLN A 51 8.13 -0.11 -14.11
N LYS A 52 7.95 -0.86 -15.21
CA LYS A 52 7.19 -0.37 -16.38
C LYS A 52 5.71 -0.20 -16.05
N LEU A 53 5.15 -1.13 -15.27
CA LEU A 53 3.78 -1.03 -14.80
C LEU A 53 3.56 0.21 -13.91
N PHE A 54 4.47 0.45 -12.95
CA PHE A 54 4.36 1.60 -12.05
C PHE A 54 4.33 2.94 -12.79
N LYS A 55 5.11 3.10 -13.86
CA LYS A 55 5.12 4.32 -14.68
C LYS A 55 3.78 4.62 -15.38
N ARG A 56 2.91 3.61 -15.54
CA ARG A 56 1.57 3.77 -16.13
C ARG A 56 0.51 4.14 -15.09
N ILE A 57 0.86 4.11 -13.81
CA ILE A 57 -0.03 4.45 -12.70
C ILE A 57 0.10 5.94 -12.40
N ASN A 58 -1.01 6.66 -12.48
CA ASN A 58 -1.14 7.99 -11.94
C ASN A 58 -1.86 7.92 -10.58
N ILE A 59 -1.20 8.42 -9.54
CA ILE A 59 -1.68 8.40 -8.16
C ILE A 59 -2.36 9.74 -7.87
N PRO A 60 -3.70 9.78 -7.71
CA PRO A 60 -4.41 11.03 -7.49
C PRO A 60 -4.06 11.63 -6.12
N SER A 61 -4.14 12.97 -6.00
CA SER A 61 -3.86 13.68 -4.73
C SER A 61 -4.71 13.19 -3.55
N SER A 62 -5.94 12.74 -3.81
CA SER A 62 -6.85 12.15 -2.83
C SER A 62 -6.30 10.87 -2.21
N PHE A 63 -5.51 10.08 -2.95
CA PHE A 63 -4.89 8.84 -2.47
C PHE A 63 -3.92 9.12 -1.31
N PHE A 64 -3.16 10.21 -1.39
CA PHE A 64 -2.19 10.59 -0.36
C PHE A 64 -2.83 10.94 0.98
N ARG A 65 -4.10 11.36 1.01
CA ARG A 65 -4.85 11.59 2.26
C ARG A 65 -5.00 10.31 3.09
N PHE A 66 -4.98 9.17 2.41
CA PHE A 66 -5.09 7.84 2.99
C PHE A 66 -3.75 7.13 3.08
N CYS A 67 -2.64 7.77 2.69
CA CYS A 67 -1.31 7.19 2.86
C CYS A 67 -0.74 7.52 4.23
N ASP A 68 0.02 6.59 4.77
CA ASP A 68 1.00 6.85 5.82
C ASP A 68 2.41 6.94 5.23
N LYS A 69 3.28 7.62 5.96
CA LYS A 69 4.69 7.73 5.59
C LYS A 69 5.32 6.34 5.56
N LYS A 70 6.15 6.08 4.55
CA LYS A 70 7.08 4.96 4.58
C LYS A 70 7.91 5.07 5.86
N PHE A 71 7.96 3.99 6.64
CA PHE A 71 8.95 3.88 7.71
C PHE A 71 10.32 3.91 7.04
N ASP A 72 11.19 4.81 7.49
CA ASP A 72 12.61 4.77 7.11
C ASP A 72 13.15 3.38 7.42
N GLU A 73 14.07 2.87 6.60
CA GLU A 73 14.63 1.52 6.69
C GLU A 73 15.16 1.26 8.11
N THR A 74 14.30 0.64 8.89
CA THR A 74 14.43 0.31 10.29
C THR A 74 13.96 -1.12 10.42
N ASP A 75 14.47 -1.87 11.39
CA ASP A 75 14.01 -3.24 11.62
C ASP A 75 12.48 -3.21 11.79
N CYS A 76 11.77 -3.71 10.79
CA CYS A 76 10.32 -3.63 10.71
C CYS A 76 9.74 -5.02 10.94
N LEU A 77 8.95 -5.16 12.01
CA LEU A 77 8.12 -6.33 12.22
C LEU A 77 6.73 -6.04 11.65
N ALA A 78 6.30 -6.85 10.68
CA ALA A 78 4.93 -6.88 10.21
C ALA A 78 4.22 -8.10 10.83
N ILE A 79 3.16 -7.85 11.58
CA ILE A 79 2.30 -8.89 12.14
C ILE A 79 0.94 -8.80 11.43
N ASP A 80 0.57 -9.87 10.74
CA ASP A 80 -0.76 -10.03 10.15
C ASP A 80 -1.66 -10.79 11.14
N LEU A 81 -2.69 -10.12 11.64
CA LEU A 81 -3.70 -10.69 12.55
C LEU A 81 -5.00 -11.05 11.83
N GLY A 82 -4.96 -11.26 10.52
CA GLY A 82 -6.09 -11.69 9.70
C GLY A 82 -7.03 -10.56 9.31
N THR A 83 -7.48 -9.75 10.27
CA THR A 83 -8.26 -8.53 10.01
C THR A 83 -7.48 -7.25 10.27
N THR A 84 -6.25 -7.33 10.74
CA THR A 84 -5.45 -6.15 11.05
C THR A 84 -4.00 -6.44 10.71
N ASN A 85 -3.44 -5.65 9.81
CA ASN A 85 -2.00 -5.62 9.61
C ASN A 85 -1.41 -4.57 10.55
N ILE A 86 -0.54 -5.01 11.45
CA ILE A 86 0.23 -4.15 12.34
C ILE A 86 1.65 -4.09 11.80
N ARG A 87 2.14 -2.87 11.57
CA ARG A 87 3.55 -2.64 11.22
C ARG A 87 4.22 -1.87 12.33
N VAL A 88 5.32 -2.41 12.82
CA VAL A 88 6.15 -1.84 13.87
C VAL A 88 7.52 -1.58 13.28
N GLY A 89 7.89 -0.31 13.12
CA GLY A 89 9.25 0.09 12.75
C GLY A 89 10.07 0.47 13.98
N TYR A 90 11.31 -0.04 14.06
CA TYR A 90 12.25 0.24 15.15
C TYR A 90 13.38 1.17 14.70
N GLN A 91 13.31 2.46 15.05
CA GLN A 91 14.42 3.38 14.80
C GLN A 91 15.42 3.32 15.96
N LYS A 92 16.65 2.83 15.68
CA LYS A 92 17.80 2.94 16.60
C LYS A 92 17.91 4.43 16.98
N ASP A 93 17.90 4.73 18.28
CA ASP A 93 17.94 6.07 18.91
C ASP A 93 16.60 6.83 19.08
N LYS A 94 15.44 6.28 18.69
CA LYS A 94 14.13 6.83 19.08
C LYS A 94 13.24 5.75 19.71
N ARG A 95 12.74 5.99 20.93
CA ARG A 95 11.70 5.17 21.54
C ARG A 95 10.40 5.30 20.73
N PHE A 96 10.16 4.31 19.87
CA PHE A 96 8.91 3.96 19.19
C PHE A 96 8.36 4.98 18.17
N ILE A 97 8.22 4.55 16.91
CA ILE A 97 7.45 5.26 15.89
C ILE A 97 6.16 4.49 15.60
N LYS A 98 5.07 5.26 15.61
CA LYS A 98 3.66 4.90 15.77
C LYS A 98 3.08 3.98 14.68
N LYS A 99 2.12 3.18 15.16
CA LYS A 99 1.22 2.23 14.48
C LYS A 99 0.46 2.81 13.28
N THR A 100 0.46 2.07 12.17
CA THR A 100 -0.54 2.20 11.10
C THR A 100 -1.47 1.01 11.14
N PHE A 101 -2.77 1.30 11.20
CA PHE A 101 -3.85 0.30 11.14
C PHE A 101 -4.26 0.11 9.69
N THR A 102 -4.37 -1.13 9.24
CA THR A 102 -4.99 -1.47 7.96
C THR A 102 -5.87 -2.70 8.14
N ASN A 103 -7.18 -2.52 7.93
CA ASN A 103 -8.11 -3.64 7.78
C ASN A 103 -7.97 -4.25 6.37
N PRO A 104 -8.29 -5.54 6.20
CA PRO A 104 -8.36 -6.21 4.91
C PRO A 104 -9.59 -5.77 4.13
#